data_AF-A0A7K3ZPB2-F1
#
_entry.id   AF-A0A7K3ZPB2-F1
#
_cell.length_a   1.000
_cell.length_b   1.000
_cell.length_c   1.000
_cell.angle_alpha   90.00
_cell.angle_beta   90.00
_cell.angle_gamma   90.00
#
_symmetry.space_group_name_H-M   'P 1'
#
loop_
_entity.id
_entity.type
_entity.pdbx_description
1 polymer ?
#
loop_
_entity_poly.entity_id
_entity_poly.type
_entity_poly.pdbx_seq_one_letter_code
_entity_poly.pdbx_strand_id
1 'polypeptide(L)' 'MKKIDWLLLAVFIAGFLLFLVGANVWNAAIGYGGIYMCIGVVAAYLIVYIYHELTKKETCEVPVPPPTQNP' A
#
# COMPACT_ATOMS: atom_id res chain seq x y z
N MET A 1 6.76 -8.91 -7.09
CA MET A 1 5.68 -8.13 -6.44
C MET A 1 5.85 -8.24 -4.94
N LYS A 2 5.71 -7.13 -4.19
CA LYS A 2 5.89 -7.16 -2.73
C LYS A 2 4.73 -7.98 -2.13
N LYS A 3 5.00 -8.76 -1.07
CA LYS A 3 3.96 -9.55 -0.37
C LYS A 3 2.78 -8.67 0.10
N ILE A 4 3.07 -7.40 0.35
CA ILE A 4 2.11 -6.34 0.71
C ILE A 4 1.08 -6.10 -0.41
N ASP A 5 1.48 -6.14 -1.68
CA ASP A 5 0.56 -5.90 -2.80
C ASP A 5 -0.53 -6.98 -2.85
N TRP A 6 -0.12 -8.24 -2.67
CA TRP A 6 -1.03 -9.39 -2.60
C TRP A 6 -1.93 -9.35 -1.37
N LEU A 7 -1.39 -8.93 -0.21
CA LEU A 7 -2.19 -8.75 1.00
C LEU A 7 -3.27 -7.67 0.79
N LEU A 8 -2.90 -6.50 0.26
CA LEU A 8 -3.85 -5.42 0.01
C LEU A 8 -4.93 -5.84 -1.00
N LEU A 9 -4.55 -6.58 -2.05
CA LEU A 9 -5.52 -7.13 -3.00
C LEU A 9 -6.51 -8.08 -2.32
N ALA A 10 -6.02 -9.00 -1.47
CA ALA A 10 -6.88 -9.93 -0.75
C ALA A 10 -7.85 -9.19 0.20
N VAL A 11 -7.36 -8.18 0.93
CA VAL A 11 -8.19 -7.35 1.82
C VAL A 11 -9.22 -6.55 1.03
N PHE A 12 -8.85 -6.01 -0.14
CA PHE A 12 -9.78 -5.32 -1.03
C PHE A 12 -10.91 -6.24 -1.50
N ILE A 13 -10.57 -7.45 -1.98
CA ILE A 13 -11.56 -8.44 -2.41
C ILE A 13 -12.46 -8.84 -1.24
N ALA A 14 -11.91 -9.02 -0.04
CA ALA A 14 -12.70 -9.32 1.16
C ALA A 14 -13.67 -8.18 1.51
N GLY A 15 -13.24 -6.92 1.42
CA GLY A 15 -14.10 -5.75 1.61
C GLY A 15 -15.22 -5.68 0.56
N PHE A 16 -14.91 -6.04 -0.68
CA PHE A 16 -15.90 -6.09 -1.76
C PHE A 16 -16.93 -7.19 -1.52
N LEU A 17 -16.50 -8.39 -1.14
CA LEU A 17 -17.40 -9.49 -0.76
C LEU A 17 -18.26 -9.11 0.45
N LEU A 18 -17.68 -8.43 1.45
CA LEU A 18 -18.41 -7.93 2.61
C LEU A 18 -19.47 -6.90 2.20
N PHE A 19 -19.17 -6.02 1.24
CA PHE A 19 -20.15 -5.10 0.68
C PHE A 19 -21.30 -5.85 0.01
N LEU A 20 -21.02 -6.84 -0.85
CA LEU A 20 -22.06 -7.63 -1.53
C LEU A 20 -22.92 -8.41 -0.53
N VAL A 21 -22.30 -9.10 0.43
CA VAL A 21 -23.02 -9.88 1.44
C VAL A 21 -23.79 -8.97 2.39
N GLY A 22 -23.20 -7.86 2.81
CA GLY A 22 -23.83 -6.88 3.69
C GLY A 22 -25.04 -6.22 3.03
N ALA A 23 -24.92 -5.84 1.75
CA ALA A 23 -26.00 -5.25 0.97
C ALA A 23 -27.12 -6.24 0.63
N ASN A 24 -26.80 -7.53 0.48
CA ASN A 24 -27.77 -8.54 0.09
C ASN A 24 -28.48 -9.23 1.28
N VAL A 25 -27.74 -9.60 2.33
CA VAL A 25 -28.23 -10.53 3.36
C VAL A 25 -28.47 -9.84 4.71
N TRP A 26 -27.68 -8.83 5.05
CA TRP A 26 -27.69 -8.27 6.40
C TRP A 26 -28.40 -6.92 6.46
N ASN A 27 -27.66 -5.84 6.22
CA ASN A 27 -28.15 -4.48 6.37
C ASN A 27 -27.17 -3.53 5.65
N ALA A 28 -27.70 -2.39 5.19
CA ALA A 28 -26.95 -1.32 4.57
C ALA A 28 -25.72 -0.91 5.39
N ALA A 29 -25.81 -0.87 6.72
CA ALA A 29 -24.68 -0.52 7.59
C ALA A 29 -23.45 -1.43 7.38
N ILE A 30 -23.65 -2.75 7.26
CA ILE A 30 -22.56 -3.70 7.00
C ILE A 30 -22.05 -3.55 5.56
N GLY A 31 -22.96 -3.31 4.61
CA GLY A 31 -22.59 -2.98 3.24
C GLY A 31 -21.65 -1.77 3.17
N TYR A 32 -22.04 -0.65 3.79
CA TYR A 32 -21.21 0.55 3.88
C TYR A 32 -19.87 0.29 4.58
N GLY A 33 -19.83 -0.58 5.60
CA GLY A 33 -18.58 -1.06 6.19
C GLY A 33 -17.63 -1.67 5.16
N GLY A 34 -18.13 -2.52 4.26
CA GLY A 34 -17.37 -3.06 3.13
C GLY A 34 -16.86 -1.99 2.16
N ILE A 35 -17.66 -0.96 1.88
CA ILE A 35 -17.24 0.19 1.04
C ILE A 35 -16.09 0.95 1.70
N TYR A 36 -16.24 1.35 2.97
CA TYR A 36 -15.18 2.06 3.70
C TYR A 36 -13.89 1.24 3.81
N MET A 37 -14.01 -0.09 3.94
CA MET A 37 -12.87 -1.00 3.91
C MET A 37 -12.17 -0.98 2.55
N CYS A 38 -12.90 -1.01 1.43
CA CYS A 38 -12.31 -0.89 0.09
C CYS A 38 -11.58 0.45 -0.11
N ILE A 39 -12.21 1.56 0.28
CA ILE A 39 -11.61 2.90 0.22
C ILE A 39 -10.34 2.96 1.08
N GLY A 40 -10.39 2.41 2.29
CA GLY A 40 -9.24 2.35 3.21
C GLY A 40 -8.06 1.58 2.64
N VAL A 41 -8.30 0.47 1.94
CA VAL A 41 -7.23 -0.30 1.29
C VAL A 41 -6.57 0.49 0.15
N VAL A 42 -7.36 1.20 -0.67
CA VAL A 42 -6.82 2.04 -1.74
C VAL A 42 -5.99 3.19 -1.15
N ALA A 43 -6.47 3.83 -0.09
CA ALA A 43 -5.72 4.87 0.61
C ALA A 43 -4.41 4.33 1.21
N ALA A 44 -4.46 3.16 1.86
CA ALA A 44 -3.26 2.51 2.41
C ALA A 44 -2.24 2.17 1.32
N TYR A 45 -2.69 1.67 0.16
CA TYR A 45 -1.82 1.42 -0.99
C TYR A 45 -1.09 2.69 -1.44
N LEU A 46 -1.82 3.80 -1.61
CA LEU A 46 -1.28 5.10 -1.97
C LEU A 46 -0.24 5.61 -0.96
N ILE A 47 -0.55 5.51 0.34
CA ILE A 47 0.38 5.92 1.41
C ILE A 47 1.68 5.11 1.32
N VAL A 48 1.59 3.77 1.26
CA VAL A 48 2.77 2.90 1.18
C VAL A 48 3.59 3.20 -0.08
N TYR A 49 2.91 3.45 -1.21
CA TYR A 49 3.57 3.82 -2.46
C TYR A 49 4.34 5.14 -2.33
N ILE A 50 3.70 6.19 -1.81
CA ILE A 50 4.33 7.50 -1.64
C ILE A 50 5.51 7.42 -0.67
N TYR A 51 5.36 6.73 0.46
CA TYR A 51 6.46 6.52 1.40
C TYR A 51 7.65 5.84 0.74
N HIS A 52 7.40 4.77 -0.02
CA HIS A 52 8.47 4.07 -0.73
C HIS A 52 9.17 4.96 -1.75
N GLU A 53 8.42 5.79 -2.48
CA GLU A 53 8.98 6.70 -3.47
C GLU A 53 9.81 7.84 -2.82
N LEU A 54 9.38 8.34 -1.66
CA LEU A 54 10.12 9.33 -0.87
C LEU A 54 11.44 8.77 -0.32
N THR A 55 11.42 7.57 0.27
CA THR A 55 12.62 6.93 0.83
C THR A 55 13.64 6.53 -0.24
N LYS A 56 13.20 6.35 -1.49
CA LYS A 56 14.08 5.98 -2.60
C LYS A 56 15.06 7.09 -3.02
N LYS A 57 14.89 8.32 -2.55
CA LYS A 57 15.72 9.49 -2.95
C LYS A 57 16.97 9.73 -2.08
N GLU A 58 17.26 8.90 -1.08
CA GLU A 58 18.44 9.08 -0.21
C GLU A 58 19.61 8.13 -0.54
N THR A 59 20.01 8.08 -1.81
CA THR A 59 21.36 7.62 -2.14
C THR A 59 22.05 8.74 -2.89
N CYS A 60 22.39 9.80 -2.16
CA CYS A 60 23.50 10.66 -2.55
C CYS A 60 24.75 9.80 -2.47
N GLU A 61 25.15 9.22 -3.59
CA GLU A 61 26.48 8.66 -3.76
C GLU A 61 27.46 9.81 -3.52
N VAL A 62 28.04 9.86 -2.32
CA VAL A 62 29.19 10.73 -2.07
C VAL A 62 30.30 10.15 -2.96
N PRO A 63 30.80 10.88 -3.98
CA PRO A 63 31.85 10.37 -4.83
C PRO A 63 33.05 10.02 -3.94
N VAL A 64 33.43 8.75 -3.92
CA VAL A 64 34.62 8.29 -3.19
C VAL A 64 35.81 9.03 -3.81
N PRO A 65 36.54 9.87 -3.04
CA PRO A 65 37.69 10.57 -3.58
C PRO A 65 38.72 9.54 -4.07
N PRO A 66 39.41 9.79 -5.21
CA PRO A 66 40.41 8.88 -5.74
C PRO A 66 41.43 8.52 -4.65
N PRO A 67 41.87 7.24 -4.56
CA PRO A 67 42.89 6.86 -3.60
C PRO A 67 44.13 7.73 -3.82
N THR A 68 44.50 8.52 -2.82
CA THR A 68 45.73 9.30 -2.80
C THR A 68 46.91 8.34 -2.91
N GLN A 69 47.55 8.35 -4.08
CA GLN A 69 48.78 7.62 -4.33
C GLN A 69 49.89 8.30 -3.50
N ASN A 70 50.25 7.71 -2.36
CA ASN A 70 51.37 8.16 -1.54
C ASN A 70 52.70 7.88 -2.27
N PRO A 71 53.72 8.73 -2.06
CA PRO A 71 54.93 8.85 -2.89
C PRO A 71 55.81 7.59 -2.93
#